data_AF-A0A371XJF5-F1
#
_entry.id   AF-A0A371XJF5-F1
#
_cell.length_a   1.000
_cell.length_b   1.000
_cell.length_c   1.000
_cell.angle_alpha   90.00
_cell.angle_beta   90.00
_cell.angle_gamma   90.00
#
_symmetry.space_group_name_H-M   'P 1'
#
loop_
_entity.id
_entity.type
_entity.pdbx_description
1 polymer ?
#
loop_
_entity_poly.entity_id
_entity_poly.type
_entity_poly.pdbx_seq_one_letter_code
_entity_poly.pdbx_strand_id
1 'polypeptide(L)'
;MRGRNQKASMVVAALAATLGVSACQSNAPTEDQMSRTTLETAPAELQLMCANAAAAQSGTESSKVLPVSSRKVDSNNYVVDLNANGKPMSCNVDATGTTVSVNPA
;
A
#
# COMPACT_ATOMS: atom_id res chain seq x y z
N MET A 1 64.06 -29.71 15.65
CA MET A 1 63.99 -31.03 14.98
C MET A 1 62.60 -31.17 14.36
N ARG A 2 62.54 -31.71 13.14
CA ARG A 2 61.46 -31.53 12.15
C ARG A 2 60.85 -32.91 11.84
N GLY A 3 59.53 -33.06 11.95
CA GLY A 3 58.75 -34.21 11.45
C GLY A 3 57.28 -33.82 11.38
N ARG A 4 56.74 -33.51 10.19
CA ARG A 4 56.07 -34.43 9.24
C ARG A 4 54.90 -35.17 9.90
N ASN A 5 53.67 -35.22 9.39
CA ASN A 5 53.14 -34.84 8.09
C ASN A 5 51.61 -35.09 8.10
N GLN A 6 50.87 -34.19 7.45
CA GLN A 6 49.98 -34.53 6.32
C GLN A 6 48.75 -35.42 6.56
N LYS A 7 47.57 -34.79 6.67
CA LYS A 7 46.42 -35.10 5.80
C LYS A 7 45.67 -33.81 5.48
N ALA A 8 45.76 -33.41 4.21
CA ALA A 8 44.93 -32.42 3.59
C ALA A 8 43.53 -33.00 3.35
N SER A 9 42.49 -32.29 3.76
CA SER A 9 41.19 -32.24 3.08
C SER A 9 40.44 -31.05 3.68
N MET A 10 40.49 -29.91 3.01
CA MET A 10 39.56 -29.52 1.94
C MET A 10 38.30 -28.88 2.54
N VAL A 11 38.43 -27.55 2.71
CA VAL A 11 37.42 -26.51 2.43
C VAL A 11 36.01 -26.74 2.99
N VAL A 12 35.70 -26.03 4.08
CA VAL A 12 34.37 -25.40 4.24
C VAL A 12 34.62 -23.94 4.67
N ALA A 13 34.41 -23.04 3.72
CA ALA A 13 34.37 -21.61 3.94
C ALA A 13 33.13 -21.28 4.78
N ALA A 14 33.31 -21.03 6.08
CA ALA A 14 32.27 -20.43 6.91
C ALA A 14 32.50 -18.91 6.92
N LEU A 15 31.82 -18.22 6.02
CA LEU A 15 31.71 -16.76 5.97
C LEU A 15 31.19 -16.26 7.33
N ALA A 16 32.05 -15.57 8.06
CA ALA A 16 31.66 -14.68 9.14
C ALA A 16 31.20 -13.35 8.53
N ALA A 17 29.90 -13.07 8.60
CA ALA A 17 29.35 -11.74 8.40
C ALA A 17 28.13 -11.56 9.31
N THR A 18 28.40 -11.30 10.59
CA THR A 18 27.45 -10.72 11.53
C THR A 18 27.15 -9.28 11.11
N LEU A 19 26.02 -9.07 10.43
CA LEU A 19 25.39 -7.76 10.29
C LEU A 19 24.07 -7.80 11.04
N GLY A 20 24.11 -7.32 12.29
CA GLY A 20 22.92 -7.05 13.08
C GLY A 20 22.14 -5.91 12.45
N VAL A 21 20.98 -6.24 11.89
CA VAL A 21 19.98 -5.24 11.51
C VAL A 21 19.07 -5.03 12.71
N SER A 22 19.10 -3.81 13.22
CA SER A 22 18.22 -3.29 14.26
C SER A 22 16.75 -3.49 13.91
N ALA A 23 16.03 -4.10 14.86
CA ALA A 23 14.65 -3.87 15.26
C ALA A 23 13.66 -3.32 14.19
N CYS A 24 12.91 -4.23 13.58
CA CYS A 24 11.48 -4.02 13.32
C CYS A 24 10.72 -5.01 14.20
N GLN A 25 10.59 -4.70 15.49
CA GLN A 25 9.67 -5.46 16.35
C GLN A 25 8.27 -4.99 16.00
N SER A 26 7.60 -5.74 15.12
CA SER A 26 6.18 -5.61 14.83
C SER A 26 5.40 -5.94 16.10
N ASN A 27 5.26 -4.95 16.98
CA ASN A 27 4.29 -5.00 18.06
C ASN A 27 2.92 -4.88 17.37
N ALA A 28 2.37 -6.03 16.95
CA ALA A 28 1.01 -6.11 16.46
C ALA A 28 0.09 -5.60 17.59
N PRO A 29 -0.65 -4.50 17.39
CA PRO A 29 -1.56 -4.02 18.42
C PRO A 29 -2.65 -5.08 18.60
N THR A 30 -2.79 -5.57 19.84
CA THR A 30 -3.86 -6.50 20.24
C THR A 30 -5.22 -5.94 19.84
N GLU A 31 -5.99 -6.76 19.13
CA GLU A 31 -7.25 -6.45 18.42
C GLU A 31 -8.40 -5.85 19.26
N ASP A 32 -8.23 -5.72 20.57
CA ASP A 32 -9.32 -5.35 21.50
C ASP A 32 -9.59 -3.83 21.61
N GLN A 33 -8.75 -2.97 21.01
CA GLN A 33 -8.89 -1.51 21.11
C GLN A 33 -8.94 -0.76 19.78
N MET A 34 -9.28 -1.43 18.68
CA MET A 34 -9.81 -0.72 17.53
C MET A 34 -11.31 -0.47 17.71
N SER A 35 -11.65 0.38 18.68
CA SER A 35 -12.87 1.20 18.66
C SER A 35 -12.75 2.30 17.60
N ARG A 36 -12.16 1.95 16.45
CA ARG A 36 -11.96 2.79 15.28
C ARG A 36 -13.25 2.70 14.51
N THR A 37 -14.11 3.69 14.72
CA THR A 37 -15.12 4.16 13.76
C THR A 37 -15.35 3.20 12.59
N THR A 38 -16.48 2.49 12.61
CA THR A 38 -17.11 1.91 11.41
C THR A 38 -17.55 3.02 10.45
N LEU A 39 -16.71 4.03 10.21
CA LEU A 39 -16.77 4.83 9.01
C LEU A 39 -16.30 3.88 7.92
N GLU A 40 -17.25 3.33 7.19
CA GLU A 40 -17.06 2.54 5.97
C GLU A 40 -16.34 3.40 4.92
N THR A 41 -15.05 3.61 5.17
CA THR A 41 -14.13 4.37 4.33
C THR A 41 -13.67 3.40 3.26
N ALA A 42 -13.65 3.84 2.00
CA ALA A 42 -13.23 2.96 0.92
C ALA A 42 -11.81 2.43 1.20
N PRO A 43 -11.53 1.13 1.01
CA PRO A 43 -10.18 0.59 1.09
C PRO A 43 -9.19 1.41 0.26
N ALA A 44 -7.96 1.55 0.74
CA ALA A 44 -6.93 2.38 0.07
C ALA A 44 -6.72 2.00 -1.40
N GLU A 45 -6.88 0.71 -1.74
CA GLU A 45 -6.83 0.21 -3.11
C GLU A 45 -7.90 0.87 -4.01
N LEU A 46 -9.16 0.95 -3.55
CA LEU A 46 -10.24 1.59 -4.31
C LEU A 46 -9.97 3.09 -4.49
N GLN A 47 -9.38 3.74 -3.48
CA GLN A 47 -9.00 5.15 -3.57
C GLN A 47 -7.91 5.37 -4.63
N LEU A 48 -6.93 4.49 -4.71
CA LEU A 48 -5.85 4.56 -5.70
C LEU A 48 -6.37 4.32 -7.12
N MET A 49 -7.27 3.35 -7.29
CA MET A 49 -7.94 3.11 -8.58
C MET A 49 -8.72 4.34 -9.05
N CYS A 50 -9.49 4.95 -8.13
CA CYS A 50 -10.22 6.18 -8.41
C CYS A 50 -9.31 7.35 -8.77
N ALA A 51 -8.19 7.52 -8.07
CA ALA A 51 -7.19 8.53 -8.42
C ALA A 51 -6.66 8.35 -9.84
N ASN A 52 -6.37 7.10 -10.25
CA ASN A 52 -5.87 6.80 -11.58
C ASN A 52 -6.93 7.01 -12.68
N ALA A 53 -8.19 6.67 -12.40
CA ALA A 53 -9.30 6.91 -13.33
C ALA A 53 -9.57 8.41 -13.50
N ALA A 54 -9.53 9.19 -12.42
CA ALA A 54 -9.66 10.64 -12.49
C ALA A 54 -8.47 11.32 -13.17
N ALA A 55 -7.26 10.78 -13.02
CA ALA A 55 -6.06 11.22 -13.74
C ALA A 55 -6.27 11.12 -15.26
N ALA A 56 -6.69 9.93 -15.71
CA ALA A 56 -6.99 9.68 -17.12
C ALA A 56 -8.10 10.61 -17.66
N GLN A 57 -9.16 10.83 -16.88
CA GLN A 57 -10.29 11.63 -17.31
C GLN A 57 -10.02 13.14 -17.29
N SER A 58 -9.18 13.62 -16.37
CA SER A 58 -8.82 15.03 -16.24
C SER A 58 -7.58 15.43 -17.05
N GLY A 59 -6.89 14.47 -17.68
CA GLY A 59 -5.63 14.68 -18.40
C GLY A 59 -4.48 15.11 -17.48
N THR A 60 -4.56 14.72 -16.21
CA THR A 60 -3.59 15.10 -15.16
C THR A 60 -2.77 13.87 -14.76
N GLU A 61 -1.50 14.06 -14.39
CA GLU A 61 -0.67 13.00 -13.82
C GLU A 61 -1.32 12.40 -12.56
N SER A 62 -1.34 11.07 -12.43
CA SER A 62 -1.95 10.39 -11.28
C SER A 62 -1.35 10.82 -9.93
N SER A 63 -0.06 11.17 -9.93
CA SER A 63 0.65 11.74 -8.77
C SER A 63 0.16 13.14 -8.34
N LYS A 64 -0.65 13.81 -9.16
CA LYS A 64 -1.26 15.13 -8.90
C LYS A 64 -2.75 15.01 -8.57
N VAL A 65 -3.29 13.78 -8.51
CA VAL A 65 -4.65 13.50 -8.08
C VAL A 65 -4.62 13.07 -6.62
N LEU A 66 -5.19 13.89 -5.75
CA LEU A 66 -5.23 13.64 -4.31
C LEU A 66 -6.63 13.21 -3.88
N PRO A 67 -6.79 12.09 -3.15
CA PRO A 67 -8.02 11.79 -2.45
C PRO A 67 -8.33 12.85 -1.40
N VAL A 68 -9.53 13.42 -1.47
CA VAL A 68 -10.02 14.44 -0.53
C VAL A 68 -10.88 13.78 0.54
N SER A 69 -11.78 12.89 0.12
CA SER A 69 -12.68 12.16 1.00
C SER A 69 -13.13 10.87 0.33
N SER A 70 -13.56 9.89 1.13
CA SER A 70 -14.28 8.73 0.60
C SER A 70 -15.43 8.37 1.53
N ARG A 71 -16.50 7.83 0.96
CA ARG A 71 -17.67 7.37 1.71
C ARG A 71 -18.30 6.18 1.02
N LYS A 72 -18.81 5.24 1.81
CA LYS A 72 -19.73 4.22 1.31
C LYS A 72 -21.07 4.87 0.96
N VAL A 73 -21.62 4.50 -0.20
CA VAL A 73 -22.93 4.97 -0.68
C VAL A 73 -23.99 3.89 -0.54
N ASP A 74 -23.60 2.63 -0.77
CA ASP A 74 -24.43 1.46 -0.51
C ASP A 74 -23.55 0.24 -0.19
N SER A 75 -24.13 -0.95 0.00
CA SER A 75 -23.38 -2.17 0.35
C SER A 75 -22.22 -2.49 -0.61
N ASN A 76 -22.36 -2.14 -1.88
CA ASN A 76 -21.41 -2.49 -2.93
C ASN A 76 -20.72 -1.27 -3.54
N ASN A 77 -21.11 -0.02 -3.25
CA ASN A 77 -20.48 1.15 -3.87
C ASN A 77 -19.90 2.13 -2.87
N TYR A 78 -18.80 2.74 -3.29
CA TYR A 78 -18.11 3.81 -2.61
C TYR A 78 -17.95 5.00 -3.55
N VAL A 79 -18.08 6.19 -3.01
CA VAL A 79 -17.71 7.43 -3.70
C VAL A 79 -16.43 7.97 -3.09
N VAL A 80 -15.44 8.18 -3.94
CA VAL A 80 -14.16 8.80 -3.62
C VAL A 80 -14.12 10.17 -4.28
N ASP A 81 -14.11 11.21 -3.47
CA ASP A 81 -13.92 12.57 -3.94
C ASP A 81 -12.41 12.85 -4.01
N LEU A 82 -11.98 13.37 -5.15
CA LEU A 82 -10.59 13.56 -5.54
C LEU A 82 -10.38 15.00 -5.99
N ASN A 83 -9.15 15.47 -5.90
CA ASN A 83 -8.72 16.73 -6.46
C ASN A 83 -7.61 16.47 -7.49
N ALA A 84 -7.94 16.65 -8.78
CA ALA A 84 -7.00 16.55 -9.88
C ALA A 84 -6.43 17.93 -10.20
N ASN A 85 -5.30 18.28 -9.56
CA ASN A 85 -4.59 19.54 -9.80
C ASN A 85 -5.49 20.81 -9.74
N GLY A 86 -6.32 20.91 -8.70
CA GLY A 86 -7.27 22.00 -8.49
C GLY A 86 -8.67 21.74 -9.04
N LYS A 87 -8.90 20.62 -9.74
CA LYS A 87 -10.22 20.23 -10.26
C LYS A 87 -10.87 19.20 -9.35
N PRO A 88 -12.01 19.49 -8.72
CA PRO A 88 -12.71 18.52 -7.90
C PRO A 88 -13.37 17.46 -8.82
N MET A 89 -13.16 16.20 -8.49
CA MET A 89 -13.68 15.04 -9.22
C MET A 89 -14.33 14.08 -8.22
N SER A 90 -15.36 13.37 -8.65
CA SER A 90 -16.02 12.33 -7.86
C SER A 90 -15.99 11.02 -8.62
N CYS A 91 -15.45 9.98 -8.00
CA CYS A 91 -15.31 8.65 -8.55
C CYS A 91 -16.20 7.67 -7.79
N ASN A 92 -17.17 7.07 -8.49
CA ASN A 92 -17.97 5.98 -7.95
C ASN A 92 -17.31 4.65 -8.32
N VAL A 93 -17.04 3.82 -7.31
CA VAL A 93 -16.32 2.56 -7.44
C VAL A 93 -17.05 1.47 -6.66
N ASP A 94 -17.21 0.32 -7.29
CA ASP A 94 -17.79 -0.86 -6.67
C ASP A 94 -16.77 -1.51 -5.70
N ALA A 95 -17.25 -2.19 -4.65
CA ALA A 95 -16.49 -2.94 -3.66
C ALA A 95 -15.59 -4.02 -4.28
N THR A 96 -15.91 -4.46 -5.50
CA THR A 96 -15.12 -5.39 -6.32
C THR A 96 -13.92 -4.74 -7.02
N GLY A 97 -13.77 -3.41 -6.94
CA GLY A 97 -12.69 -2.69 -7.63
C GLY A 97 -13.04 -2.26 -9.05
N THR A 98 -14.32 -2.07 -9.37
CA THR A 98 -14.73 -1.59 -10.70
C THR A 98 -15.13 -0.12 -10.63
N THR A 99 -14.48 0.74 -11.42
CA THR A 99 -14.89 2.15 -11.55
C THR A 99 -16.22 2.22 -12.32
N VAL A 100 -17.30 2.56 -11.63
CA VAL A 100 -18.64 2.70 -12.20
C VAL A 100 -18.75 4.01 -12.97
N SER A 101 -18.24 5.10 -12.39
CA SER A 101 -18.20 6.41 -13.04
C SER A 101 -17.12 7.29 -12.44
N VAL A 102 -16.64 8.23 -13.25
CA VAL A 102 -15.84 9.36 -12.78
C VAL A 102 -16.46 10.60 -13.42
N ASN A 103 -16.78 11.59 -12.60
CA ASN A 103 -17.39 12.83 -13.03
C ASN A 103 -16.69 14.00 -12.35
N PRO A 104 -16.66 15.19 -12.96
CA PRO A 104 -16.39 16.42 -12.23
C PRO A 104 -17.38 16.59 -11.07
N ALA A 105 -16.89 16.99 -9.90
CA ALA A 105 -17.71 17.18 -8.70
C ALA A 105 -18.37 18.57 -8.64
#